data_AF-A0A651DHG4-F1
#
_entry.id   AF-A0A651DHG4-F1
#
_cell.length_a   1.000
_cell.length_b   1.000
_cell.length_c   1.000
_cell.angle_alpha   90.00
_cell.angle_beta   90.00
_cell.angle_gamma   90.00
#
_symmetry.space_group_name_H-M   'P 1'
#
loop_
_entity.id
_entity.type
_entity.pdbx_description
1 polymer ?
#
loop_
_entity_poly.entity_id
_entity_poly.type
_entity_poly.pdbx_seq_one_letter_code
_entity_poly.pdbx_strand_id
1 'polypeptide(L)'
;MKLGIAAMLVGVIAFSLTGCPGETGMIGAGDAADRVYVAPGDYDEYYAFFSGGYSGQLSVWGLPSARLFKVIPVFSQDPETGYGYSEETK
;
A
#
# COMPACT_ATOMS: atom_id res chain seq x y z
N MET A 1 -37.45 -24.61 -39.68
CA MET A 1 -37.73 -23.57 -38.65
C MET A 1 -37.10 -23.87 -37.28
N LYS A 2 -36.95 -25.13 -36.84
CA LYS A 2 -36.34 -25.47 -35.53
C LYS A 2 -34.82 -25.27 -35.43
N LEU A 3 -34.08 -25.37 -36.54
CA LEU A 3 -32.62 -25.24 -36.55
C LEU A 3 -32.13 -23.78 -36.47
N GLY A 4 -32.89 -22.83 -37.02
CA GLY A 4 -32.56 -21.40 -36.97
C GLY A 4 -32.76 -20.78 -35.59
N ILE A 5 -33.74 -21.27 -34.82
CA ILE A 5 -33.99 -20.83 -33.44
C ILE A 5 -32.87 -21.32 -32.51
N ALA A 6 -32.36 -22.54 -32.73
CA ALA A 6 -31.22 -23.06 -31.96
C ALA A 6 -29.93 -22.28 -32.22
N ALA A 7 -29.64 -21.92 -33.48
CA ALA A 7 -28.47 -21.10 -33.81
C ALA A 7 -28.54 -19.67 -33.22
N MET A 8 -29.74 -19.09 -33.16
CA MET A 8 -29.96 -17.77 -32.57
C MET A 8 -29.83 -17.80 -31.03
N LEU A 9 -30.26 -18.88 -30.37
CA LEU A 9 -30.08 -19.08 -28.92
C LEU A 9 -28.61 -19.26 -28.53
N VAL A 10 -27.82 -19.98 -29.32
CA VAL A 10 -26.37 -20.15 -29.06
C VAL A 10 -25.63 -18.82 -29.26
N GLY A 11 -26.01 -18.02 -30.26
CA GLY A 11 -25.43 -16.69 -30.49
C GLY A 11 -25.71 -15.70 -29.37
N VAL A 12 -26.91 -15.72 -28.78
CA VAL A 12 -27.30 -14.85 -27.66
C VAL A 12 -26.57 -15.25 -26.37
N ILE A 13 -26.37 -16.54 -26.12
CA ILE A 13 -25.60 -17.03 -24.95
C ILE A 13 -24.11 -16.66 -25.08
N ALA A 14 -23.53 -16.78 -26.29
CA ALA A 14 -22.14 -16.38 -26.54
C ALA A 14 -21.91 -14.87 -26.37
N PHE A 15 -22.88 -14.04 -26.74
CA PHE A 15 -22.82 -12.58 -26.56
C PHE A 15 -23.07 -12.12 -25.12
N SER A 16 -23.75 -12.95 -24.31
CA SER A 16 -23.98 -12.70 -22.89
C SER A 16 -22.75 -12.97 -22.01
N LEU A 17 -21.80 -13.76 -22.52
CA LEU A 17 -20.54 -14.08 -21.82
C LEU A 17 -19.43 -13.07 -22.09
N THR A 18 -19.58 -12.20 -23.08
CA THR A 18 -18.74 -11.01 -23.27
C THR A 18 -19.27 -9.85 -22.43
N GLY A 19 -19.42 -10.08 -21.13
CA GLY A 19 -19.54 -8.99 -20.16
C GLY A 19 -18.26 -8.16 -20.14
N CYS A 20 -18.37 -6.91 -19.71
CA CYS A 20 -17.33 -5.88 -19.59
C CYS A 20 -15.88 -6.41 -19.67
N PRO A 21 -14.98 -5.76 -20.44
CA PRO A 21 -13.57 -5.85 -20.13
C PRO A 21 -13.41 -5.24 -18.74
N GLY A 22 -13.56 -6.07 -17.71
CA GLY A 22 -12.95 -5.79 -16.44
C GLY A 22 -11.50 -5.58 -16.80
N GLU A 23 -10.99 -4.40 -16.53
CA GLU A 23 -9.55 -4.19 -16.46
C GLU A 23 -9.06 -5.12 -15.34
N THR A 24 -8.90 -6.40 -15.66
CA THR A 24 -7.78 -7.18 -15.16
C THR A 24 -6.55 -6.53 -15.78
N GLY A 25 -6.25 -5.30 -15.34
CA GLY A 25 -4.88 -4.89 -15.18
C GLY A 25 -4.28 -6.00 -14.35
N MET A 26 -3.62 -6.93 -15.04
CA MET A 26 -2.64 -7.80 -14.44
C MET A 26 -1.74 -6.86 -13.64
N ILE A 27 -1.99 -6.77 -12.33
CA ILE A 27 -0.93 -6.49 -11.39
C ILE A 27 0.04 -7.62 -11.67
N GLY A 28 1.06 -7.31 -12.48
CA GLY A 28 1.93 -8.30 -13.06
C GLY A 28 2.38 -9.24 -11.95
N ALA A 29 2.25 -10.54 -12.20
CA ALA A 29 2.78 -11.60 -11.37
C ALA A 29 4.34 -11.63 -11.40
N GLY A 30 4.97 -10.47 -11.47
CA GLY A 30 6.38 -10.21 -11.18
C GLY A 30 6.41 -9.59 -9.79
N ASP A 31 7.02 -10.32 -8.87
CA ASP A 31 6.83 -10.31 -7.43
C ASP A 31 6.74 -8.90 -6.82
N ALA A 32 5.57 -8.54 -6.27
CA ALA A 32 5.43 -7.29 -5.53
C ALA A 32 6.42 -7.21 -4.36
N ALA A 33 6.87 -8.35 -3.84
CA ALA A 33 7.89 -8.42 -2.80
C ALA A 33 9.27 -7.95 -3.32
N ASP A 34 9.66 -8.31 -4.54
CA ASP A 34 10.95 -7.89 -5.14
C ASP A 34 11.08 -6.37 -5.25
N ARG A 35 9.96 -5.65 -5.39
CA ARG A 35 9.97 -4.18 -5.52
C ARG A 35 10.10 -3.42 -4.21
N VAL A 36 9.79 -4.08 -3.09
CA VAL A 36 9.86 -3.48 -1.74
C VAL A 36 10.98 -4.07 -0.91
N TYR A 37 11.60 -5.16 -1.39
CA TYR A 37 12.71 -5.79 -0.70
C TYR A 37 13.98 -4.93 -0.77
N VAL A 38 14.53 -4.64 0.41
CA VAL A 38 15.83 -3.97 0.57
C VAL A 38 16.71 -4.89 1.41
N ALA A 39 17.83 -5.32 0.85
CA ALA A 39 18.70 -6.29 1.51
C ALA A 39 19.38 -5.69 2.75
N PRO A 40 19.80 -6.54 3.73
CA PRO A 40 20.58 -6.06 4.86
C PRO A 40 21.90 -5.41 4.42
N GLY A 41 22.15 -4.18 4.86
CA GLY A 41 23.31 -3.40 4.46
C GLY A 41 23.03 -2.38 3.37
N ASP A 42 21.91 -2.52 2.66
CA ASP A 42 21.45 -1.53 1.68
C ASP A 42 20.52 -0.49 2.31
N TYR A 43 20.48 0.69 1.69
CA TYR A 43 19.71 1.83 2.14
C TYR A 43 18.40 1.95 1.37
N ASP A 44 17.38 2.44 2.06
CA ASP A 44 16.17 2.96 1.43
C ASP A 44 16.49 4.23 0.63
N GLU A 45 15.80 4.41 -0.50
CA GLU A 45 16.04 5.52 -1.42
C GLU A 45 15.44 6.83 -0.91
N TYR A 46 14.29 6.75 -0.22
CA TYR A 46 13.57 7.92 0.27
C TYR A 46 13.29 7.84 1.76
N TYR A 47 13.32 9.02 2.40
CA TYR A 47 12.73 9.23 3.71
C TYR A 47 11.29 9.71 3.57
N ALA A 48 10.37 9.02 4.23
CA ALA A 48 8.98 9.43 4.34
C ALA A 48 8.69 9.93 5.76
N PHE A 49 8.16 11.15 5.85
CA PHE A 49 7.72 11.75 7.11
C PHE A 49 6.21 11.63 7.20
N PHE A 50 5.72 10.76 8.09
CA PHE A 50 4.30 10.53 8.28
C PHE A 50 3.78 11.17 9.57
N SER A 51 2.58 11.75 9.48
CA SER A 51 1.83 12.25 10.63
C SER A 51 1.41 11.11 11.55
N GLY A 52 1.60 11.26 12.85
CA GLY A 52 1.07 10.34 13.86
C GLY A 52 -0.43 10.51 14.14
N GLY A 53 -1.09 11.49 13.54
CA GLY A 53 -2.50 11.78 13.80
C GLY A 53 -2.76 12.02 15.29
N TYR A 54 -3.72 11.28 15.87
CA TYR A 54 -4.08 11.41 17.28
C TYR A 54 -2.97 10.99 18.27
N SER A 55 -1.94 10.26 17.82
CA SER A 55 -0.79 9.93 18.69
C SER A 55 0.12 11.12 18.97
N GLY A 56 -0.02 12.22 18.21
CA GLY A 56 0.72 13.47 18.46
C GLY A 56 2.21 13.45 18.11
N GLN A 57 2.71 12.35 17.55
CA GLN A 57 4.11 12.20 17.13
C GLN A 57 4.29 12.35 15.62
N LEU A 58 5.54 12.46 15.17
CA LEU A 58 5.93 12.35 13.76
C LEU A 58 6.78 11.08 13.57
N SER A 59 6.60 10.36 12.48
CA SER A 59 7.39 9.15 12.21
C SER A 59 8.19 9.27 10.92
N VAL A 60 9.40 8.73 10.94
CA VAL A 60 10.34 8.69 9.82
C VAL A 60 10.48 7.26 9.35
N TRP A 61 10.19 7.03 8.07
CA TRP A 61 10.21 5.72 7.44
C TRP A 61 11.15 5.72 6.23
N GLY A 62 11.72 4.55 5.92
CA GLY A 62 12.41 4.31 4.66
C GLY A 62 11.47 3.76 3.60
N LEU A 63 11.56 4.24 2.36
CA LEU A 63 10.91 3.65 1.20
C LEU A 63 11.95 3.16 0.17
N PRO A 64 11.73 2.00 -0.46
CA PRO A 64 10.46 1.26 -0.53
C PRO A 64 10.25 0.20 0.57
N SER A 65 11.21 -0.01 1.49
CA SER A 65 11.10 -1.10 2.48
C SER A 65 9.97 -0.92 3.49
N ALA A 66 9.43 0.28 3.61
CA ALA A 66 8.44 0.67 4.61
C ALA A 66 8.87 0.27 6.03
N ARG A 67 10.15 0.43 6.36
CA ARG A 67 10.67 0.24 7.72
C ARG A 67 10.62 1.55 8.49
N LEU A 68 10.16 1.48 9.74
CA LEU A 68 10.19 2.62 10.67
C LEU A 68 11.62 2.83 11.16
N PHE A 69 12.16 4.03 10.97
CA PHE A 69 13.49 4.40 11.43
C PHE A 69 13.46 5.15 12.76
N LYS A 70 12.52 6.10 12.91
CA LYS A 70 12.42 6.90 14.14
C LYS A 70 11.01 7.40 14.35
N VAL A 71 10.59 7.41 15.61
CA VAL A 71 9.48 8.21 16.10
C VAL A 71 10.04 9.44 16.79
N ILE A 72 9.57 10.61 16.38
CA ILE A 72 9.95 11.91 16.93
C ILE A 72 8.74 12.42 17.73
N PRO A 73 8.86 12.56 19.07
CA PRO A 73 7.79 13.13 19.87
C PRO A 73 7.63 14.62 19.54
N VAL A 74 6.37 15.08 19.45
CA VAL A 74 6.06 16.48 19.15
C VAL A 74 5.01 17.00 20.13
N PHE A 75 3.81 16.40 20.12
CA PHE A 75 2.68 16.79 20.96
C PHE A 75 2.32 15.74 22.03
N SER A 76 3.01 14.62 22.05
CA SER A 76 2.89 13.58 23.07
C SER A 76 4.18 13.49 23.90
N GLN A 77 4.02 13.18 25.19
CA GLN A 77 5.15 12.90 26.06
C GLN A 77 5.79 11.57 25.66
N ASP A 78 7.12 11.51 25.66
CA ASP A 78 7.87 10.30 25.39
C ASP A 78 8.84 10.01 26.55
N PRO A 79 8.52 9.04 27.42
CA PRO A 79 9.35 8.71 28.55
C PRO A 79 10.67 8.02 28.15
N GLU A 80 10.80 7.47 26.94
CA GLU A 80 12.05 6.84 26.48
C GLU A 80 13.14 7.89 26.29
N THR A 81 12.78 9.03 25.68
CA THR A 81 13.71 10.15 25.46
C THR A 81 13.64 11.22 26.56
N GLY A 82 12.63 11.16 27.44
CA GLY A 82 12.35 12.19 28.44
C GLY A 82 11.63 13.43 27.88
N TYR A 83 11.18 13.39 26.63
CA TYR A 83 10.48 14.50 25.98
C TYR A 83 9.14 14.80 26.67
N GLY A 84 8.95 16.06 27.05
CA GLY A 84 7.81 16.52 27.85
C GLY A 84 7.98 16.30 29.36
N TYR A 85 9.15 15.82 29.80
CA TYR A 85 9.54 15.68 31.21
C TYR A 85 10.83 16.45 31.56
N SER A 86 11.70 16.74 30.59
CA SER A 86 12.91 17.54 30.80
C SER A 86 12.60 19.04 30.76
N GLU A 87 13.45 19.88 31.36
CA GLU A 87 13.24 21.34 31.36
C GLU A 87 13.35 21.95 29.95
N GLU A 88 14.08 21.30 29.06
CA GLU A 88 14.25 21.73 27.67
C GLU A 88 13.02 21.41 26.79
N THR A 89 12.16 20.49 27.23
CA THR A 89 11.06 19.94 26.42
C THR A 89 9.67 20.05 27.05
N LYS A 90 9.57 20.51 28.30
CA LYS A 90 8.30 20.93 28.94
C LYS A 90 7.80 22.27 28.38
#